data_AF-A0A318V7U5-F1
#
_entry.id   AF-A0A318V7U5-F1
#
_cell.length_a   1.000
_cell.length_b   1.000
_cell.length_c   1.000
_cell.angle_alpha   90.00
_cell.angle_beta   90.00
_cell.angle_gamma   90.00
#
_symmetry.space_group_name_H-M   'P 1'
#
loop_
_entity.id
_entity.type
_entity.pdbx_description
1 polymer ?
#
loop_
_entity_poly.entity_id
_entity_poly.type
_entity_poly.pdbx_seq_one_letter_code
_entity_poly.pdbx_strand_id
1 'polypeptide(L)'
;MNTKIYKEVLYLAKELMTCANKKDQAGFDAYYAELKAICDDNDGTDKDHPVQWETLGDFTDDLEQAIVIYDKALEKAAAINSKDYLSSIGFAAAQLKLELGDKNGAIEYLEQAKIHSNKIIDKELKAEIHDVLFDLKKA
;
A
#
# COMPACT_ATOMS: atom_id res chain seq x y z
N MET A 1 -10.47 9.68 6.90
CA MET A 1 -10.80 9.73 5.46
C MET A 1 -12.19 10.30 5.21
N ASN A 2 -12.41 11.01 4.10
CA ASN A 2 -13.72 11.40 3.60
C ASN A 2 -14.55 10.15 3.18
N THR A 3 -15.77 10.01 3.68
CA THR A 3 -16.59 8.80 3.47
C THR A 3 -17.06 8.61 2.03
N LYS A 4 -17.15 9.67 1.22
CA LYS A 4 -17.48 9.56 -0.21
C LYS A 4 -16.29 8.98 -0.97
N ILE A 5 -15.10 9.54 -0.79
CA ILE A 5 -13.87 9.06 -1.46
C ILE A 5 -13.57 7.62 -1.04
N TYR A 6 -13.76 7.28 0.23
CA TYR A 6 -13.57 5.89 0.69
C TYR A 6 -14.45 4.91 -0.09
N LYS A 7 -15.73 5.25 -0.30
CA LYS A 7 -16.66 4.40 -1.06
C LYS A 7 -16.26 4.30 -2.54
N GLU A 8 -15.73 5.37 -3.10
CA GLU A 8 -15.30 5.45 -4.49
C GLU A 8 -14.04 4.60 -4.73
N VAL A 9 -13.02 4.75 -3.88
CA VAL A 9 -11.82 3.88 -3.90
C VAL A 9 -12.21 2.41 -3.72
N LEU A 10 -13.08 2.10 -2.76
CA LEU A 10 -13.55 0.73 -2.54
C LEU A 10 -14.35 0.17 -3.72
N TYR A 11 -15.11 1.02 -4.42
CA TYR A 11 -15.83 0.63 -5.63
C TYR A 11 -14.85 0.31 -6.74
N LEU A 12 -13.89 1.19 -7.02
CA LEU A 12 -12.87 0.99 -8.05
C LEU A 12 -12.03 -0.25 -7.79
N ALA A 13 -11.62 -0.49 -6.54
CA ALA A 13 -10.91 -1.70 -6.15
C ALA A 13 -11.69 -2.99 -6.51
N LYS A 14 -13.01 -3.01 -6.27
CA LYS A 14 -13.86 -4.16 -6.62
C LYS A 14 -14.00 -4.36 -8.13
N GLU A 15 -14.10 -3.26 -8.87
CA GLU A 15 -14.18 -3.32 -10.33
C GLU A 15 -12.84 -3.77 -10.95
N LEU A 16 -11.70 -3.28 -10.44
CA LEU A 16 -10.36 -3.73 -10.82
C LEU A 16 -10.19 -5.24 -10.60
N MET A 17 -10.56 -5.75 -9.42
CA MET A 17 -10.57 -7.20 -9.17
C MET A 17 -11.50 -7.96 -10.13
N THR A 18 -12.66 -7.38 -10.46
CA THR A 18 -13.61 -8.00 -11.40
C THR A 18 -13.04 -8.08 -12.81
N CYS A 19 -12.39 -7.03 -13.29
CA CYS A 19 -11.72 -6.99 -14.58
C CYS A 19 -10.55 -7.99 -14.62
N ALA A 20 -9.70 -8.02 -13.59
CA ALA A 20 -8.61 -8.98 -13.47
C ALA A 20 -9.12 -10.44 -13.55
N ASN A 21 -10.19 -10.77 -12.80
CA ASN A 21 -10.82 -12.09 -12.82
C ASN A 21 -11.40 -12.47 -14.19
N LYS A 22 -11.90 -11.49 -14.95
CA LYS A 22 -12.44 -11.68 -16.30
C LYS A 22 -11.37 -11.61 -17.39
N LYS A 23 -10.11 -11.29 -17.05
CA LYS A 23 -9.02 -10.97 -17.99
C LYS A 23 -9.40 -9.81 -18.94
N ASP A 24 -10.17 -8.86 -18.42
CA ASP A 24 -10.59 -7.66 -19.15
C ASP A 24 -9.58 -6.53 -18.93
N GLN A 25 -8.52 -6.52 -19.73
CA GLN A 25 -7.45 -5.51 -19.61
C GLN A 25 -7.97 -4.10 -19.88
N ALA A 26 -8.84 -3.91 -20.88
CA ALA A 26 -9.34 -2.59 -21.24
C ALA A 26 -10.20 -1.99 -20.11
N GLY A 27 -11.04 -2.81 -19.47
CA GLY A 27 -11.78 -2.41 -18.29
C GLY A 27 -10.87 -2.13 -17.09
N PHE A 28 -9.85 -2.97 -16.88
CA PHE A 28 -8.87 -2.75 -15.82
C PHE A 28 -8.14 -1.42 -15.99
N ASP A 29 -7.61 -1.15 -17.18
CA ASP A 29 -6.88 0.08 -17.50
C ASP A 29 -7.76 1.33 -17.28
N ALA A 30 -9.05 1.25 -17.65
CA ALA A 30 -9.99 2.34 -17.44
C ALA A 30 -10.23 2.62 -15.95
N TYR A 31 -10.55 1.60 -15.16
CA TYR A 31 -10.77 1.78 -13.72
C TYR A 31 -9.49 2.16 -12.97
N TYR A 32 -8.32 1.69 -13.42
CA TYR A 32 -7.04 2.06 -12.85
C TYR A 32 -6.75 3.54 -13.12
N ALA A 33 -7.02 4.02 -14.35
CA ALA A 33 -6.90 5.43 -14.70
C ALA A 33 -7.84 6.32 -13.86
N GLU A 34 -9.07 5.87 -13.59
CA GLU A 34 -10.00 6.57 -12.69
C GLU A 34 -9.47 6.61 -11.25
N LEU A 35 -8.97 5.49 -10.72
CA LEU A 35 -8.37 5.45 -9.38
C LEU A 35 -7.17 6.39 -9.28
N LYS A 36 -6.30 6.39 -10.30
CA LYS A 36 -5.15 7.28 -10.38
C LYS A 36 -5.57 8.75 -10.41
N ALA A 37 -6.60 9.09 -11.18
CA ALA A 37 -7.13 10.45 -11.23
C ALA A 37 -7.65 10.91 -9.86
N ILE A 38 -8.35 10.04 -9.12
CA ILE A 38 -8.78 10.35 -7.74
C ILE A 38 -7.59 10.63 -6.82
N CYS A 39 -6.51 9.85 -6.95
CA CYS A 39 -5.31 10.05 -6.15
C CYS A 39 -4.66 11.39 -6.48
N ASP A 40 -4.45 11.68 -7.77
CA ASP A 40 -3.80 12.90 -8.24
C ASP A 40 -4.63 14.16 -7.93
N ASP A 41 -5.95 14.12 -8.14
CA ASP A 41 -6.86 15.24 -7.89
C ASP A 41 -6.95 15.62 -6.41
N ASN A 42 -6.73 14.66 -5.51
CA ASN A 42 -6.74 14.88 -4.07
C ASN A 42 -5.34 15.11 -3.48
N ASP A 43 -4.25 14.95 -4.25
CA ASP A 43 -2.88 15.07 -3.74
C ASP A 43 -2.63 16.44 -3.10
N GLY A 44 -2.21 16.43 -1.83
CA GLY A 44 -1.93 17.65 -1.06
C GLY A 44 -3.18 18.41 -0.58
N THR A 45 -4.38 17.91 -0.85
CA THR A 45 -5.64 18.47 -0.33
C THR A 45 -5.99 17.89 1.04
N ASP A 46 -7.03 18.42 1.69
CA ASP A 46 -7.60 17.88 2.93
C ASP A 46 -8.24 16.48 2.77
N LYS A 47 -8.43 16.05 1.52
CA LYS A 47 -8.98 14.75 1.13
C LYS A 47 -7.90 13.72 0.81
N ASP A 48 -6.64 14.14 0.73
CA ASP A 48 -5.51 13.24 0.54
C ASP A 48 -5.45 12.23 1.68
N HIS A 49 -5.30 10.95 1.36
CA HIS A 49 -5.39 9.88 2.35
C HIS A 49 -4.57 8.68 1.91
N PRO A 50 -3.81 8.05 2.82
CA PRO A 50 -2.92 6.92 2.48
C PRO A 50 -3.61 5.81 1.70
N VAL A 51 -4.83 5.44 2.07
CA VAL A 51 -5.54 4.33 1.39
C VAL A 51 -5.76 4.55 -0.11
N GLN A 52 -5.85 5.79 -0.60
CA GLN A 52 -5.96 6.06 -2.04
C GLN A 52 -4.72 5.53 -2.76
N TRP A 53 -3.56 5.93 -2.25
CA TRP A 53 -2.26 5.55 -2.78
C TRP A 53 -1.95 4.07 -2.52
N GLU A 54 -2.26 3.54 -1.34
CA GLU A 54 -2.12 2.11 -1.03
C GLU A 54 -2.91 1.27 -2.04
N THR A 55 -4.20 1.57 -2.25
CA THR A 55 -5.02 0.85 -3.23
C THR A 55 -4.50 1.01 -4.65
N LEU A 56 -4.00 2.20 -5.05
CA LEU A 56 -3.40 2.37 -6.37
C LEU A 56 -2.14 1.48 -6.51
N GLY A 57 -1.32 1.38 -5.47
CA GLY A 57 -0.16 0.50 -5.41
C GLY A 57 -0.53 -0.97 -5.54
N ASP A 58 -1.57 -1.42 -4.81
CA ASP A 58 -2.07 -2.80 -4.83
C ASP A 58 -2.47 -3.29 -6.23
N PHE A 59 -2.90 -2.38 -7.12
CA PHE A 59 -3.31 -2.69 -8.49
C PHE A 59 -2.29 -2.29 -9.55
N THR A 60 -1.06 -1.95 -9.16
CA THR A 60 0.02 -1.62 -10.10
C THR A 60 0.88 -2.85 -10.36
N ASP A 61 0.85 -3.36 -11.60
CA ASP A 61 1.59 -4.58 -11.98
C ASP A 61 3.12 -4.39 -11.98
N ASP A 62 3.60 -3.17 -12.27
CA ASP A 62 5.03 -2.85 -12.24
C ASP A 62 5.48 -2.66 -10.79
N LEU A 63 6.27 -3.60 -10.28
CA LEU A 63 6.68 -3.62 -8.87
C LEU A 63 7.49 -2.38 -8.45
N GLU A 64 8.34 -1.85 -9.34
CA GLU A 64 9.14 -0.66 -9.05
C GLU A 64 8.23 0.58 -8.94
N GLN A 65 7.26 0.71 -9.84
CA GLN A 65 6.24 1.76 -9.78
C GLN A 65 5.32 1.61 -8.57
N ALA A 66 4.91 0.39 -8.24
CA ALA A 66 4.07 0.11 -7.07
C ALA A 66 4.78 0.55 -5.77
N ILE A 67 6.09 0.29 -5.64
CA ILE A 67 6.90 0.76 -4.51
C ILE A 67 6.91 2.29 -4.40
N VAL A 68 7.10 3.01 -5.52
CA VAL A 68 7.04 4.48 -5.51
C VAL A 68 5.67 4.99 -5.05
N ILE A 69 4.60 4.30 -5.43
CA ILE A 69 3.23 4.63 -4.99
C ILE A 69 3.05 4.33 -3.49
N TYR A 70 3.59 3.21 -2.99
CA TYR A 70 3.58 2.91 -1.56
C TYR A 70 4.39 3.89 -0.73
N ASP A 71 5.52 4.40 -1.23
CA ASP A 71 6.27 5.47 -0.58
C ASP A 71 5.41 6.72 -0.40
N LYS A 72 4.68 7.10 -1.46
CA LYS A 72 3.71 8.19 -1.37
C LYS A 72 2.62 7.89 -0.34
N ALA A 73 2.11 6.66 -0.31
CA ALA A 73 1.13 6.24 0.69
C ALA A 73 1.68 6.35 2.14
N LEU A 74 2.94 5.98 2.36
CA LEU A 74 3.65 6.13 3.64
C LEU A 74 3.81 7.59 4.03
N GLU A 75 4.16 8.47 3.10
CA GLU A 75 4.21 9.92 3.34
C GLU A 75 2.87 10.45 3.84
N LYS A 76 1.77 10.04 3.21
CA LYS A 76 0.42 10.46 3.63
C LYS A 76 0.03 9.87 4.97
N ALA A 77 0.39 8.60 5.23
CA ALA A 77 0.16 7.95 6.51
C ALA A 77 0.94 8.64 7.64
N ALA A 78 2.18 9.06 7.37
CA ALA A 78 3.02 9.80 8.30
C ALA A 78 2.43 11.17 8.62
N ALA A 79 1.94 11.90 7.60
CA ALA A 79 1.33 13.22 7.77
C ALA A 79 0.13 13.22 8.71
N ILE A 80 -0.66 12.13 8.71
CA ILE A 80 -1.79 11.94 9.65
C ILE A 80 -1.42 11.13 10.91
N ASN A 81 -0.14 10.78 11.06
CA ASN A 81 0.41 9.97 12.15
C ASN A 81 -0.33 8.62 12.38
N SER A 82 -0.81 8.00 11.30
CA SER A 82 -1.53 6.72 11.41
C SER A 82 -0.55 5.55 11.50
N LYS A 83 -0.46 4.94 12.68
CA LYS A 83 0.45 3.81 12.92
C LYS A 83 -0.03 2.52 12.25
N ASP A 84 -1.34 2.33 12.15
CA ASP A 84 -1.94 1.22 11.42
C ASP A 84 -1.49 1.24 9.95
N TYR A 85 -1.73 2.34 9.23
CA TYR A 85 -1.31 2.47 7.83
C TYR A 85 0.20 2.43 7.66
N LEU A 86 0.97 3.12 8.50
CA LEU A 86 2.43 3.08 8.42
C LEU A 86 2.99 1.65 8.58
N SER A 87 2.35 0.82 9.39
CA SER A 87 2.75 -0.57 9.56
C SER A 87 2.28 -1.48 8.43
N SER A 88 1.03 -1.38 7.98
CA SER A 88 0.47 -2.25 6.93
C SER A 88 1.10 -1.96 5.58
N ILE A 89 1.18 -0.67 5.20
CA ILE A 89 1.77 -0.22 3.93
C ILE A 89 3.26 -0.57 3.90
N GLY A 90 3.98 -0.31 4.99
CA GLY A 90 5.39 -0.64 5.08
C GLY A 90 5.65 -2.15 4.94
N PHE A 91 4.77 -2.98 5.50
CA PHE A 91 4.86 -4.43 5.33
C PHE A 91 4.59 -4.86 3.89
N ALA A 92 3.53 -4.34 3.24
CA ALA A 92 3.21 -4.62 1.84
C ALA A 92 4.36 -4.22 0.88
N ALA A 93 4.91 -3.01 1.05
CA ALA A 93 6.05 -2.54 0.27
C ALA A 93 7.29 -3.43 0.46
N ALA A 94 7.53 -3.91 1.69
CA ALA A 94 8.61 -4.86 1.95
C ALA A 94 8.43 -6.18 1.22
N GLN A 95 7.20 -6.70 1.13
CA GLN A 95 6.91 -7.92 0.37
C GLN A 95 7.23 -7.75 -1.11
N LEU A 96 6.86 -6.62 -1.72
CA LEU A 96 7.23 -6.33 -3.12
C LEU A 96 8.75 -6.23 -3.31
N LYS A 97 9.46 -5.62 -2.36
CA LYS A 97 10.92 -5.57 -2.36
C LYS A 97 11.55 -6.96 -2.34
N LEU A 98 10.97 -7.90 -1.58
CA LEU A 98 11.42 -9.29 -1.58
C LEU A 98 11.18 -9.99 -2.92
N GLU A 99 10.04 -9.73 -3.56
CA GLU A 99 9.73 -10.27 -4.89
C GLU A 99 10.71 -9.76 -5.96
N LEU A 100 11.15 -8.50 -5.84
CA LEU A 100 12.22 -7.93 -6.66
C LEU A 100 13.63 -8.45 -6.32
N GLY A 101 13.78 -9.25 -5.25
CA GLY A 101 15.07 -9.72 -4.75
C GLY A 101 15.88 -8.68 -3.97
N ASP A 102 15.31 -7.49 -3.71
CA ASP A 102 15.92 -6.42 -2.91
C ASP A 102 15.70 -6.67 -1.41
N LYS A 103 16.47 -7.61 -0.86
CA LYS A 103 16.41 -7.97 0.56
C LYS A 103 16.77 -6.82 1.49
N ASN A 104 17.73 -5.98 1.10
CA ASN A 104 18.16 -4.86 1.93
C ASN A 104 17.05 -3.81 2.04
N GLY A 105 16.45 -3.43 0.91
CA GLY A 105 15.29 -2.55 0.91
C GLY A 105 14.13 -3.13 1.71
N ALA A 106 13.83 -4.42 1.55
CA ALA A 106 12.78 -5.07 2.34
C ALA A 106 13.03 -4.99 3.86
N ILE A 107 14.27 -5.20 4.30
CA ILE A 107 14.64 -5.06 5.73
C ILE A 107 14.40 -3.63 6.22
N GLU A 108 14.75 -2.60 5.44
CA GLU A 108 14.52 -1.20 5.81
C GLU A 108 13.03 -0.89 6.04
N TYR A 109 12.16 -1.31 5.11
CA TYR A 109 10.71 -1.16 5.28
C TYR A 109 10.18 -1.94 6.50
N LEU A 110 10.62 -3.18 6.69
CA LEU A 110 10.20 -4.01 7.83
C LEU A 110 10.62 -3.42 9.17
N GLU A 111 11.79 -2.80 9.26
CA GLU A 111 12.23 -2.12 10.48
C GLU A 111 11.32 -0.93 10.82
N GLN A 112 10.97 -0.11 9.82
CA GLN A 112 10.02 0.98 10.02
C GLN A 112 8.63 0.47 10.38
N ALA A 113 8.13 -0.53 9.66
CA ALA A 113 6.85 -1.17 9.92
C ALA A 113 6.79 -1.74 11.35
N LYS A 114 7.87 -2.37 11.83
CA LYS A 114 7.99 -2.89 13.20
C LYS A 114 7.94 -1.78 14.26
N ILE A 115 8.60 -0.65 14.01
CA ILE A 115 8.57 0.49 14.94
C ILE A 115 7.12 0.98 15.10
N HIS A 116 6.39 1.11 14.01
CA HIS A 116 5.00 1.58 14.02
C HIS A 116 4.03 0.54 14.58
N SER A 117 4.19 -0.73 14.22
CA SER A 117 3.32 -1.81 14.69
C SER A 117 3.39 -2.03 16.21
N ASN A 118 4.45 -1.60 16.89
CA ASN A 118 4.48 -1.58 18.36
C ASN A 118 3.32 -0.78 18.99
N LYS A 119 2.73 0.16 18.26
CA LYS A 119 1.66 1.06 18.74
C LYS A 119 0.24 0.65 18.35
N ILE A 120 0.07 -0.41 17.55
CA ILE A 120 -1.26 -0.88 17.11
C ILE A 120 -1.72 -2.09 17.95
N ILE A 121 -2.98 -2.50 17.81
CA ILE A 121 -3.50 -3.68 18.53
C ILE A 121 -3.29 -4.97 17.74
N ASP A 122 -3.23 -4.88 16.42
CA ASP A 122 -3.09 -6.02 15.51
C ASP A 122 -1.85 -6.85 15.87
N LYS A 123 -2.09 -8.06 16.41
CA LYS A 123 -1.02 -8.97 16.83
C LYS A 123 -0.52 -9.83 15.68
N GLU A 124 -1.37 -10.06 14.68
CA GLU A 124 -1.06 -10.88 13.52
C GLU A 124 -0.05 -10.15 12.65
N LEU A 125 -0.34 -8.91 12.27
CA LEU A 125 0.59 -8.07 11.51
C LEU A 125 1.94 -7.89 12.24
N LYS A 126 1.92 -7.74 13.57
CA LYS A 126 3.18 -7.65 14.35
C LYS A 126 4.01 -8.93 14.27
N ALA A 127 3.36 -10.09 14.32
CA ALA A 127 4.04 -11.37 14.23
C ALA A 127 4.61 -11.58 12.83
N GLU A 128 3.83 -11.29 11.78
CA GLU A 128 4.29 -11.38 10.39
C GLU A 128 5.50 -10.49 10.12
N ILE A 129 5.43 -9.21 10.50
CA ILE A 129 6.57 -8.28 10.37
C ILE A 129 7.80 -8.81 11.13
N HIS A 130 7.60 -9.32 12.34
CA HIS A 130 8.69 -9.85 13.16
C HIS A 130 9.36 -11.05 12.51
N ASP A 131 8.57 -12.03 12.06
CA ASP A 131 9.05 -13.32 11.57
C ASP A 131 9.77 -13.15 10.23
N VAL A 132 9.20 -12.38 9.30
CA VAL A 132 9.88 -12.06 8.03
C VAL A 132 11.20 -11.33 8.28
N LEU A 133 11.21 -10.32 9.17
CA LEU A 133 12.43 -9.58 9.48
C LEU A 133 13.49 -10.46 10.16
N PHE A 134 13.06 -11.39 11.03
CA PHE A 134 13.95 -12.33 11.70
C PHE A 134 14.61 -13.29 10.68
N ASP A 135 13.81 -13.86 9.78
CA ASP A 135 14.30 -14.80 8.77
C ASP A 135 15.29 -14.12 7.80
N LEU A 136 15.00 -12.89 7.37
CA LEU A 136 15.88 -12.15 6.47
C LEU A 136 17.23 -11.79 7.09
N LYS A 137 17.28 -11.51 8.40
CA LYS A 137 18.51 -11.14 9.10
C LYS A 137 19.37 -12.33 9.53
N LYS A 138 18.81 -13.54 9.47
CA LYS A 138 19.50 -14.79 9.79
C LYS A 138 20.20 -15.38 8.56
N ALA A 139 19.65 -15.11 7.37
CA ALA A 139 20.16 -15.59 6.09
C ALA A 139 21.45 -14.87 5.66
#